data_AF-A0A955YK26-F1
#
_entry.id   AF-A0A955YK26-F1
#
_cell.length_a   1.000
_cell.length_b   1.000
_cell.length_c   1.000
_cell.angle_alpha   90.00
_cell.angle_beta   90.00
_cell.angle_gamma   90.00
#
_symmetry.space_group_name_H-M   'P 1'
#
loop_
_entity.id
_entity.type
_entity.pdbx_description
1 polymer ?
#
loop_
_entity_poly.entity_id
_entity_poly.type
_entity_poly.pdbx_seq_one_letter_code
_entity_poly.pdbx_strand_id
1 'polypeptide(L)'
;MHGARSSLLFSLALGAALPCCGSSSFDPSSPHLRMDFEAEAADFYAAPFPGAHRFTYGVPDVSGFPNPRGTEFVDAMLDLITLDSRGAGVSSAIYFESTELLDDESLPSVDESVGSESSVFLARVTDDGALGPHHPIHVAAVDTAANQQAFGAPFMLGLLPYQGIPLAADSLYVAVVLDEVHTASDAPLARPPALRDIFAGRTPAGLDAAHAADYLAAAAAVRGAGIPASRVVGLTAFRTGDPTRELFAAREQVLAETLPSLSAFTPREVFDTYCVYEASVDMPVFQAGTPPYRGQGGGGCTTRTATSCWTTASRRACS
;
A
#
# COMPACT_ATOMS: atom_id res chain seq x y z
N MET A 1 7.91 -29.55 -91.28
CA MET A 1 7.89 -30.69 -90.34
C MET A 1 8.94 -30.42 -89.26
N HIS A 2 8.52 -30.45 -87.99
CA HIS A 2 9.31 -30.29 -86.74
C HIS A 2 9.95 -28.90 -86.55
N GLY A 3 9.76 -28.14 -85.47
CA GLY A 3 9.02 -28.32 -84.22
C GLY A 3 9.37 -27.10 -83.34
N ALA A 4 8.35 -26.44 -82.78
CA ALA A 4 8.51 -25.28 -81.91
C ALA A 4 9.06 -25.70 -80.53
N ARG A 5 9.99 -24.91 -79.98
CA ARG A 5 10.39 -25.00 -78.57
C ARG A 5 10.27 -23.62 -77.91
N SER A 6 9.20 -23.49 -77.12
CA SER A 6 9.03 -22.49 -76.07
C SER A 6 10.11 -22.63 -75.01
N SER A 7 10.59 -21.51 -74.47
CA SER A 7 11.32 -21.47 -73.20
C SER A 7 10.76 -20.31 -72.39
N LEU A 8 9.87 -20.64 -71.45
CA LEU A 8 9.42 -19.74 -70.39
C LEU A 8 10.56 -19.56 -69.38
N LEU A 9 10.95 -18.31 -69.13
CA LEU A 9 11.78 -17.91 -68.00
C LEU A 9 10.85 -17.57 -66.82
N PHE A 10 10.73 -18.51 -65.88
CA PHE A 10 10.16 -18.25 -64.55
C PHE A 10 11.23 -17.57 -63.68
N SER A 11 11.06 -16.28 -63.41
CA SER A 11 11.86 -15.58 -62.40
C SER A 11 11.27 -15.86 -61.03
N LEU A 12 12.01 -16.63 -60.22
CA LEU A 12 11.70 -16.94 -58.84
C LEU A 12 11.88 -15.67 -57.99
N ALA A 13 10.79 -15.10 -57.47
CA ALA A 13 10.85 -14.06 -56.45
C ALA A 13 11.21 -14.72 -55.11
N LEU A 14 12.43 -14.49 -54.64
CA LEU A 14 12.92 -14.95 -53.35
C LEU A 14 12.33 -14.05 -52.25
N GLY A 15 11.25 -14.50 -51.63
CA GLY A 15 10.67 -13.86 -50.45
C GLY A 15 11.58 -14.03 -49.25
N ALA A 16 12.23 -12.95 -48.83
CA ALA A 16 12.92 -12.87 -47.54
C ALA A 16 11.85 -12.85 -46.42
N ALA A 17 11.65 -14.00 -45.79
CA ALA A 17 10.89 -14.09 -44.55
C ALA A 17 11.73 -13.46 -43.42
N LEU A 18 11.33 -12.26 -42.99
CA LEU A 18 11.79 -11.68 -41.73
C LEU A 18 11.33 -12.58 -40.58
N PRO A 19 12.20 -12.93 -39.62
CA PRO A 19 11.79 -13.72 -38.47
C PRO A 19 10.84 -12.88 -37.61
N CYS A 20 9.58 -13.32 -37.53
CA CYS A 20 8.64 -12.84 -36.53
C CYS A 20 9.30 -12.93 -35.15
N CYS A 21 9.31 -11.83 -34.40
CA CYS A 21 9.58 -11.81 -32.97
C CYS A 21 8.73 -12.90 -32.30
N GLY A 22 9.39 -13.93 -31.80
CA GLY A 22 8.74 -14.95 -30.98
C GLY A 22 8.29 -14.29 -29.69
N SER A 23 6.98 -14.06 -29.55
CA SER A 23 6.36 -13.90 -28.25
C SER A 23 6.47 -15.26 -27.55
N SER A 24 7.53 -15.49 -26.78
CA SER A 24 7.55 -16.63 -25.88
C SER A 24 6.29 -16.57 -25.02
N SER A 25 5.52 -17.65 -25.04
CA SER A 25 4.42 -17.83 -24.10
C SER A 25 5.00 -17.83 -22.69
N PHE A 26 4.32 -17.17 -21.75
CA PHE A 26 4.70 -17.23 -20.35
C PHE A 26 4.69 -18.68 -19.88
N ASP A 27 5.76 -19.11 -19.24
CA ASP A 27 5.88 -20.42 -18.60
C ASP A 27 5.68 -20.24 -17.10
N PRO A 28 4.58 -20.73 -16.51
CA PRO A 28 4.30 -20.58 -15.09
C PRO A 28 5.29 -21.35 -14.19
N SER A 29 6.12 -22.24 -14.76
CA SER A 29 7.18 -22.93 -14.01
C SER A 29 8.48 -22.12 -13.95
N SER A 30 8.63 -21.07 -14.75
CA SER A 30 9.77 -20.15 -14.64
C SER A 30 9.63 -19.28 -13.38
N PRO A 31 10.74 -18.91 -12.71
CA PRO A 31 10.70 -18.04 -11.54
C PRO A 31 9.98 -16.72 -11.85
N HIS A 32 9.04 -16.29 -11.02
CA HIS A 32 8.34 -15.01 -11.20
C HIS A 32 7.74 -14.51 -9.89
N LEU A 33 7.40 -13.22 -9.87
CA LEU A 33 6.53 -12.65 -8.85
C LEU A 33 5.07 -12.91 -9.23
N ARG A 34 4.27 -13.48 -8.33
CA ARG A 34 2.88 -13.83 -8.63
C ARG A 34 2.02 -12.58 -8.79
N MET A 35 1.16 -12.60 -9.81
CA MET A 35 0.17 -11.58 -10.13
C MET A 35 -1.01 -12.23 -10.86
N ASP A 36 -1.71 -13.09 -10.14
CA ASP A 36 -2.86 -13.87 -10.59
C ASP A 36 -4.11 -13.44 -9.82
N PHE A 37 -4.87 -12.53 -10.43
CA PHE A 37 -6.11 -12.01 -9.85
C PHE A 37 -7.26 -13.04 -9.88
N GLU A 38 -7.18 -14.10 -10.69
CA GLU A 38 -8.21 -15.15 -10.71
C GLU A 38 -8.07 -16.09 -9.51
N ALA A 39 -6.81 -16.39 -9.13
CA ALA A 39 -6.51 -17.25 -7.99
C ALA A 39 -6.71 -16.56 -6.62
N GLU A 40 -6.86 -15.24 -6.60
CA GLU A 40 -6.93 -14.43 -5.38
C GLU A 40 -8.07 -14.82 -4.43
N ALA A 41 -9.20 -15.25 -4.98
CA ALA A 41 -10.35 -15.70 -4.19
C ALA A 41 -10.05 -16.93 -3.32
N ALA A 42 -9.03 -17.72 -3.68
CA ALA A 42 -8.60 -18.91 -2.94
C ALA A 42 -7.24 -18.72 -2.24
N ASP A 43 -6.43 -17.77 -2.69
CA ASP A 43 -5.08 -17.54 -2.22
C ASP A 43 -4.79 -16.04 -2.11
N PHE A 44 -4.68 -15.56 -0.87
CA PHE A 44 -4.56 -14.13 -0.58
C PHE A 44 -3.40 -13.46 -1.31
N TYR A 45 -2.27 -14.17 -1.43
CA TYR A 45 -1.01 -13.64 -1.96
C TYR A 45 -0.79 -13.98 -3.44
N ALA A 46 -1.80 -14.56 -4.12
CA ALA A 46 -1.75 -14.79 -5.56
C ALA A 46 -1.54 -13.49 -6.36
N ALA A 47 -1.92 -12.34 -5.79
CA ALA A 47 -1.58 -11.01 -6.27
C ALA A 47 -0.91 -10.16 -5.16
N PRO A 48 -0.12 -9.13 -5.52
CA PRO A 48 0.61 -8.33 -4.53
C PRO A 48 -0.30 -7.56 -3.57
N PHE A 49 0.10 -7.45 -2.30
CA PHE A 49 -0.65 -6.73 -1.27
C PHE A 49 0.18 -5.60 -0.62
N PRO A 50 -0.34 -4.37 -0.44
CA PRO A 50 -1.63 -3.90 -0.91
C PRO A 50 -1.64 -3.74 -2.44
N GLY A 51 -2.84 -3.81 -3.00
CA GLY A 51 -3.10 -3.52 -4.40
C GLY A 51 -4.54 -3.04 -4.57
N ALA A 52 -4.81 -2.21 -5.58
CA ALA A 52 -6.10 -1.54 -5.76
C ALA A 52 -7.28 -2.52 -5.85
N HIS A 53 -7.03 -3.76 -6.28
CA HIS A 53 -7.99 -4.86 -6.31
C HIS A 53 -8.52 -5.27 -4.94
N ARG A 54 -7.79 -4.99 -3.85
CA ARG A 54 -8.22 -5.21 -2.47
C ARG A 54 -8.97 -4.03 -1.87
N PHE A 55 -9.35 -3.01 -2.64
CA PHE A 55 -9.99 -1.83 -2.10
C PHE A 55 -11.19 -1.39 -2.91
N THR A 56 -12.39 -1.51 -2.33
CA THR A 56 -13.62 -0.97 -2.91
C THR A 56 -14.01 0.30 -2.16
N TYR A 57 -13.99 1.45 -2.86
CA TYR A 57 -14.19 2.78 -2.25
C TYR A 57 -13.30 3.05 -1.03
N GLY A 58 -12.07 2.51 -1.06
CA GLY A 58 -11.10 2.60 0.03
C GLY A 58 -11.33 1.61 1.17
N VAL A 59 -12.43 0.84 1.19
CA VAL A 59 -12.61 -0.23 2.19
C VAL A 59 -11.75 -1.43 1.78
N PRO A 60 -10.85 -1.92 2.65
CA PRO A 60 -10.04 -3.09 2.35
C PRO A 60 -10.87 -4.38 2.32
N ASP A 61 -10.61 -5.23 1.33
CA ASP A 61 -11.04 -6.62 1.30
C ASP A 61 -9.89 -7.50 1.79
N VAL A 62 -10.03 -8.00 3.01
CA VAL A 62 -9.07 -8.90 3.66
C VAL A 62 -9.54 -10.36 3.64
N SER A 63 -10.55 -10.68 2.84
CA SER A 63 -11.03 -12.05 2.69
C SER A 63 -9.93 -12.96 2.14
N GLY A 64 -9.88 -14.19 2.68
CA GLY A 64 -8.85 -15.17 2.33
C GLY A 64 -7.50 -14.97 3.03
N PHE A 65 -7.32 -13.90 3.84
CA PHE A 65 -6.09 -13.72 4.61
C PHE A 65 -5.77 -14.98 5.44
N PRO A 66 -4.53 -15.51 5.41
CA PRO A 66 -4.24 -16.78 6.06
C PRO A 66 -4.43 -16.71 7.57
N ASN A 67 -5.11 -17.70 8.15
CA ASN A 67 -5.20 -17.92 9.60
C ASN A 67 -5.14 -19.44 9.90
N PRO A 68 -4.01 -20.12 9.61
CA PRO A 68 -3.93 -21.59 9.62
C PRO A 68 -4.11 -22.21 11.02
N ARG A 69 -3.95 -21.40 12.07
CA ARG A 69 -4.17 -21.84 13.46
C ARG A 69 -5.55 -21.45 14.00
N GLY A 70 -6.41 -20.81 13.19
CA GLY A 70 -7.73 -20.34 13.61
C GLY A 70 -7.67 -19.45 14.86
N THR A 71 -6.70 -18.53 14.88
CA THR A 71 -6.47 -17.66 16.04
C THR A 71 -7.55 -16.58 16.08
N GLU A 72 -8.43 -16.59 17.09
CA GLU A 72 -9.54 -15.62 17.21
C GLU A 72 -9.06 -14.16 17.23
N PHE A 73 -7.88 -13.90 17.78
CA PHE A 73 -7.29 -12.56 17.77
C PHE A 73 -7.00 -12.06 16.34
N VAL A 74 -6.63 -12.95 15.42
CA VAL A 74 -6.41 -12.58 14.01
C VAL A 74 -7.75 -12.21 13.38
N ASP A 75 -8.80 -12.99 13.60
CA ASP A 75 -10.13 -12.70 13.08
C ASP A 75 -10.65 -11.35 13.59
N ALA A 76 -10.49 -11.07 14.89
CA ALA A 76 -10.87 -9.79 15.48
C ALA A 76 -10.08 -8.59 14.91
N MET A 77 -8.81 -8.78 14.56
CA MET A 77 -7.99 -7.76 13.89
C MET A 77 -8.47 -7.50 12.46
N LEU A 78 -8.81 -8.55 11.72
CA LEU A 78 -9.35 -8.43 10.34
C LEU A 78 -10.72 -7.74 10.33
N ASP A 79 -11.57 -8.03 11.32
CA ASP A 79 -12.86 -7.36 11.51
C ASP A 79 -12.67 -5.85 11.75
N LEU A 80 -11.71 -5.47 12.62
CA LEU A 80 -11.38 -4.06 12.88
C LEU A 80 -10.85 -3.34 11.63
N ILE A 81 -10.01 -4.01 10.84
CA ILE A 81 -9.49 -3.45 9.58
C ILE A 81 -10.65 -3.16 8.63
N THR A 82 -11.58 -4.10 8.47
CA THR A 82 -12.73 -3.94 7.57
C THR A 82 -13.67 -2.82 8.03
N LEU A 83 -13.82 -2.64 9.35
CA LEU A 83 -14.70 -1.63 9.92
C LEU A 83 -14.16 -0.21 9.69
N ASP A 84 -12.92 0.05 10.10
CA ASP A 84 -12.42 1.42 10.29
C ASP A 84 -11.29 1.81 9.32
N SER A 85 -10.60 0.85 8.70
CA SER A 85 -9.49 1.21 7.81
C SER A 85 -10.01 1.72 6.46
N ARG A 86 -9.38 2.78 5.96
CA ARG A 86 -9.63 3.34 4.63
C ARG A 86 -8.30 3.51 3.90
N GLY A 87 -8.18 2.92 2.72
CA GLY A 87 -6.96 2.90 1.92
C GLY A 87 -5.83 2.07 2.55
N ALA A 88 -4.72 1.97 1.82
CA ALA A 88 -3.51 1.33 2.32
C ALA A 88 -2.85 2.18 3.42
N GLY A 89 -2.19 1.52 4.38
CA GLY A 89 -1.46 2.21 5.44
C GLY A 89 -0.28 3.02 4.90
N VAL A 90 -0.08 4.22 5.43
CA VAL A 90 1.01 5.14 5.03
C VAL A 90 2.40 4.68 5.48
N SER A 91 2.50 3.64 6.32
CA SER A 91 3.75 3.04 6.80
C SER A 91 3.72 1.52 6.78
N SER A 92 2.76 0.92 6.07
CA SER A 92 2.60 -0.52 5.95
C SER A 92 3.53 -1.07 4.87
N ALA A 93 4.00 -2.30 5.04
CA ALA A 93 4.80 -2.98 4.03
C ALA A 93 3.95 -3.38 2.81
N ILE A 94 4.62 -3.46 1.67
CA ILE A 94 4.13 -4.00 0.41
C ILE A 94 4.76 -5.37 0.20
N TYR A 95 3.97 -6.34 -0.25
CA TYR A 95 4.38 -7.73 -0.40
C TYR A 95 4.09 -8.24 -1.81
N PHE A 96 5.06 -8.94 -2.36
CA PHE A 96 4.92 -9.78 -3.54
C PHE A 96 5.24 -11.21 -3.14
N GLU A 97 4.41 -12.17 -3.55
CA GLU A 97 4.84 -13.57 -3.51
C GLU A 97 5.78 -13.83 -4.69
N SER A 98 6.89 -14.52 -4.42
CA SER A 98 7.80 -15.07 -5.42
C SER A 98 7.63 -16.58 -5.48
N THR A 99 7.83 -17.19 -6.65
CA THR A 99 7.82 -18.65 -6.76
C THR A 99 9.11 -19.29 -6.25
N GLU A 100 10.18 -18.51 -6.10
CA GLU A 100 11.48 -18.93 -5.57
C GLU A 100 12.07 -17.87 -4.63
N LEU A 101 13.04 -18.27 -3.80
CA LEU A 101 13.81 -17.33 -2.99
C LEU A 101 14.61 -16.37 -3.90
N LEU A 102 14.51 -15.07 -3.62
CA LEU A 102 15.27 -14.04 -4.33
C LEU A 102 16.66 -13.89 -3.72
N ASP A 103 17.61 -13.45 -4.54
CA ASP A 103 18.95 -13.12 -4.09
C ASP A 103 18.96 -11.76 -3.40
N ASP A 104 19.32 -11.73 -2.11
CA ASP A 104 19.42 -10.50 -1.32
C ASP A 104 20.45 -9.52 -1.90
N GLU A 105 21.50 -10.01 -2.60
CA GLU A 105 22.50 -9.15 -3.25
C GLU A 105 21.94 -8.40 -4.48
N SER A 106 20.82 -8.89 -5.06
CA SER A 106 20.13 -8.23 -6.17
C SER A 106 19.14 -7.14 -5.72
N LEU A 107 18.89 -7.04 -4.41
CA LEU A 107 17.95 -6.09 -3.81
C LEU A 107 18.67 -4.80 -3.40
N PRO A 108 18.04 -3.63 -3.57
CA PRO A 108 18.68 -2.37 -3.23
C PRO A 108 18.68 -2.17 -1.70
N SER A 109 19.75 -1.57 -1.19
CA SER A 109 19.74 -0.94 0.13
C SER A 109 18.75 0.23 0.17
N VAL A 110 18.48 0.74 1.39
CA VAL A 110 17.61 1.92 1.57
C VAL A 110 18.13 3.12 0.78
N ASP A 111 19.45 3.35 0.77
CA ASP A 111 20.07 4.47 0.06
C ASP A 111 20.02 4.28 -1.46
N GLU A 112 20.13 3.05 -1.95
CA GLU A 112 20.01 2.74 -3.38
C GLU A 112 18.55 2.85 -3.86
N SER A 113 17.58 2.55 -2.98
CA SER A 113 16.15 2.54 -3.32
C SER A 113 15.61 3.87 -3.85
N VAL A 114 16.25 4.99 -3.48
CA VAL A 114 15.87 6.33 -3.93
C VAL A 114 16.54 6.76 -5.25
N GLY A 115 17.50 5.97 -5.74
CA GLY A 115 18.24 6.23 -6.97
C GLY A 115 17.44 5.88 -8.24
N SER A 116 17.79 6.51 -9.37
CA SER A 116 17.16 6.22 -10.68
C SER A 116 17.42 4.81 -11.18
N GLU A 117 18.52 4.20 -10.73
CA GLU A 117 18.96 2.86 -11.12
C GLU A 117 18.49 1.77 -10.13
N SER A 118 17.59 2.09 -9.20
CA SER A 118 17.13 1.10 -8.23
C SER A 118 16.38 -0.06 -8.91
N SER A 119 16.77 -1.30 -8.62
CA SER A 119 16.09 -2.51 -9.10
C SER A 119 14.70 -2.71 -8.48
N VAL A 120 14.45 -2.09 -7.32
CA VAL A 120 13.15 -2.08 -6.63
C VAL A 120 12.86 -0.68 -6.12
N PHE A 121 11.69 -0.12 -6.44
CA PHE A 121 11.35 1.22 -5.97
C PHE A 121 9.85 1.36 -5.67
N LEU A 122 9.55 2.34 -4.84
CA LEU A 122 8.19 2.79 -4.51
C LEU A 122 8.10 4.27 -4.87
N ALA A 123 7.11 4.69 -5.64
CA ALA A 123 6.94 6.09 -6.00
C ALA A 123 5.47 6.50 -5.99
N ARG A 124 5.21 7.76 -5.67
CA ARG A 124 3.88 8.36 -5.84
C ARG A 124 3.63 8.61 -7.32
N VAL A 125 2.40 8.35 -7.77
CA VAL A 125 1.88 8.89 -9.03
C VAL A 125 1.27 10.26 -8.73
N THR A 126 1.79 11.30 -9.36
CA THR A 126 1.33 12.68 -9.16
C THR A 126 -0.02 12.91 -9.82
N ASP A 127 -0.71 13.99 -9.45
CA ASP A 127 -2.07 14.27 -9.92
C ASP A 127 -2.14 14.54 -11.44
N ASP A 128 -1.03 14.97 -12.05
CA ASP A 128 -0.84 15.10 -13.49
C ASP A 128 -0.41 13.79 -14.19
N GLY A 129 -0.32 12.69 -13.45
CA GLY A 129 -0.03 11.35 -13.95
C GLY A 129 1.45 11.04 -14.16
N ALA A 130 2.36 11.86 -13.65
CA ALA A 130 3.79 11.60 -13.68
C ALA A 130 4.25 10.70 -12.51
N LEU A 131 5.41 10.08 -12.66
CA LEU A 131 6.06 9.36 -11.56
C LEU A 131 6.85 10.36 -10.72
N GLY A 132 6.54 10.43 -9.42
CA GLY A 132 7.27 11.23 -8.45
C GLY A 132 8.64 10.63 -8.11
N PRO A 133 9.40 11.28 -7.21
CA PRO A 133 10.66 10.73 -6.71
C PRO A 133 10.42 9.39 -5.99
N HIS A 134 11.42 8.52 -6.04
CA HIS A 134 11.42 7.27 -5.32
C HIS A 134 11.40 7.53 -3.80
N HIS A 135 10.55 6.80 -3.09
CA HIS A 135 10.43 6.81 -1.64
C HIS A 135 11.43 5.82 -1.05
N PRO A 136 12.15 6.17 0.03
CA PRO A 136 13.09 5.25 0.66
C PRO A 136 12.37 4.04 1.23
N ILE A 137 12.82 2.84 0.86
CA ILE A 137 12.25 1.57 1.28
C ILE A 137 13.33 0.62 1.77
N HIS A 138 13.03 -0.16 2.79
CA HIS A 138 13.79 -1.35 3.14
C HIS A 138 13.21 -2.53 2.38
N VAL A 139 14.02 -3.21 1.58
CA VAL A 139 13.63 -4.36 0.76
C VAL A 139 14.22 -5.63 1.36
N ALA A 140 13.42 -6.68 1.48
CA ALA A 140 13.89 -7.98 1.97
C ALA A 140 13.17 -9.13 1.28
N ALA A 141 13.91 -10.17 0.90
CA ALA A 141 13.35 -11.43 0.49
C ALA A 141 13.45 -12.44 1.63
N VAL A 142 12.42 -13.28 1.77
CA VAL A 142 12.31 -14.22 2.88
C VAL A 142 11.72 -15.55 2.42
N ASP A 143 12.33 -16.65 2.83
CA ASP A 143 11.81 -18.01 2.63
C ASP A 143 10.96 -18.50 3.81
N THR A 144 10.26 -19.62 3.62
CA THR A 144 9.45 -20.29 4.67
C THR A 144 10.18 -20.55 5.98
N ALA A 145 11.47 -20.88 5.96
CA ALA A 145 12.24 -21.26 7.15
C ALA A 145 12.62 -20.04 8.00
N ALA A 146 13.06 -18.96 7.35
CA ALA A 146 13.36 -17.67 7.97
C ALA A 146 12.07 -16.96 8.40
N ASN A 147 11.00 -17.14 7.64
CA ASN A 147 9.75 -16.44 7.86
C ASN A 147 9.01 -16.85 9.12
N GLN A 148 9.09 -18.11 9.55
CA GLN A 148 8.15 -18.67 10.54
C GLN A 148 6.67 -18.29 10.24
N GLN A 149 6.36 -17.91 8.99
CA GLN A 149 5.20 -17.10 8.70
C GLN A 149 3.97 -18.00 8.67
N ALA A 150 3.25 -18.00 9.79
CA ALA A 150 1.91 -18.55 9.84
C ALA A 150 0.93 -17.77 8.94
N PHE A 151 1.29 -16.58 8.45
CA PHE A 151 0.36 -15.63 7.84
C PHE A 151 0.79 -15.09 6.46
N GLY A 152 1.88 -15.62 5.88
CA GLY A 152 2.45 -15.17 4.61
C GLY A 152 2.65 -16.32 3.61
N ALA A 153 3.05 -15.96 2.39
CA ALA A 153 3.35 -16.93 1.34
C ALA A 153 4.74 -17.58 1.52
N PRO A 154 5.05 -18.69 0.81
CA PRO A 154 6.30 -19.42 0.99
C PRO A 154 7.58 -18.61 0.73
N PHE A 155 7.61 -17.83 -0.35
CA PHE A 155 8.67 -16.87 -0.62
C PHE A 155 8.05 -15.50 -0.81
N MET A 156 8.48 -14.52 -0.04
CA MET A 156 7.96 -13.17 -0.14
C MET A 156 9.07 -12.16 -0.33
N LEU A 157 8.77 -11.16 -1.14
CA LEU A 157 9.50 -9.92 -1.24
C LEU A 157 8.71 -8.84 -0.51
N GLY A 158 9.26 -8.32 0.57
CA GLY A 158 8.71 -7.23 1.37
C GLY A 158 9.40 -5.90 1.07
N LEU A 159 8.63 -4.85 0.83
CA LEU A 159 9.08 -3.47 0.67
C LEU A 159 8.45 -2.66 1.80
N LEU A 160 9.26 -2.23 2.77
CA LEU A 160 8.78 -1.43 3.91
C LEU A 160 9.19 0.03 3.72
N PRO A 161 8.22 0.98 3.62
CA PRO A 161 8.53 2.40 3.66
C PRO A 161 9.40 2.74 4.88
N TYR A 162 10.44 3.56 4.69
CA TYR A 162 11.38 3.89 5.75
C TYR A 162 10.66 4.56 6.92
N GLN A 163 10.86 4.01 8.12
CA GLN A 163 10.13 4.45 9.31
C GLN A 163 10.49 5.91 9.66
N GLY A 164 9.48 6.70 9.97
CA GLY A 164 9.61 8.15 10.20
C GLY A 164 9.43 9.00 8.94
N ILE A 165 9.29 8.39 7.75
CA ILE A 165 8.97 9.08 6.49
C ILE A 165 7.72 8.42 5.90
N PRO A 166 6.52 8.75 6.40
CA PRO A 166 5.28 8.14 5.92
C PRO A 166 5.02 8.51 4.46
N LEU A 167 4.29 7.64 3.76
CA LEU A 167 3.71 7.96 2.46
C LEU A 167 2.70 9.10 2.61
N ALA A 168 2.52 9.88 1.54
CA ALA A 168 1.49 10.90 1.50
C ALA A 168 0.10 10.25 1.60
N ALA A 169 -0.79 10.83 2.38
CA ALA A 169 -2.18 10.39 2.49
C ALA A 169 -2.95 10.58 1.16
N ASP A 170 -4.04 9.83 0.99
CA ASP A 170 -4.98 9.93 -0.14
C ASP A 170 -4.31 9.96 -1.53
N SER A 171 -3.20 9.24 -1.68
CA SER A 171 -2.33 9.33 -2.87
C SER A 171 -2.17 7.98 -3.53
N LEU A 172 -2.10 7.96 -4.88
CA LEU A 172 -1.78 6.76 -5.64
C LEU A 172 -0.27 6.50 -5.58
N TYR A 173 0.11 5.30 -5.18
CA TYR A 173 1.48 4.81 -5.18
C TYR A 173 1.63 3.59 -6.08
N VAL A 174 2.84 3.42 -6.61
CA VAL A 174 3.24 2.24 -7.36
C VAL A 174 4.55 1.69 -6.78
N ALA A 175 4.55 0.40 -6.48
CA ALA A 175 5.76 -0.36 -6.19
C ALA A 175 6.13 -1.17 -7.44
N VAL A 176 7.39 -1.11 -7.84
CA VAL A 176 7.91 -1.70 -9.07
C VAL A 176 9.13 -2.54 -8.75
N VAL A 177 9.19 -3.72 -9.37
CA VAL A 177 10.36 -4.61 -9.35
C VAL A 177 10.83 -4.79 -10.79
N LEU A 178 12.12 -4.56 -11.01
CA LEU A 178 12.77 -4.61 -12.30
C LEU A 178 13.54 -5.93 -12.52
N ASP A 179 13.98 -6.16 -13.77
CA ASP A 179 14.57 -7.40 -14.26
C ASP A 179 16.00 -7.67 -13.77
N GLU A 180 16.60 -6.73 -13.05
CA GLU A 180 17.86 -6.93 -12.30
C GLU A 180 17.68 -7.76 -11.02
N VAL A 181 16.44 -7.96 -10.55
CA VAL A 181 16.19 -8.85 -9.42
C VAL A 181 16.22 -10.30 -9.91
N HIS A 182 17.04 -11.12 -9.26
CA HIS A 182 17.28 -12.52 -9.60
C HIS A 182 16.92 -13.45 -8.43
N THR A 183 16.74 -14.73 -8.74
CA THR A 183 16.61 -15.75 -7.69
C THR A 183 17.97 -16.01 -7.02
N ALA A 184 17.95 -16.61 -5.83
CA ALA A 184 19.15 -17.10 -5.16
C ALA A 184 19.92 -18.18 -5.97
N SER A 185 19.31 -18.71 -7.03
CA SER A 185 19.91 -19.61 -8.02
C SER A 185 20.42 -18.89 -9.28
N ASP A 186 20.47 -17.55 -9.27
CA ASP A 186 20.89 -16.67 -10.37
C ASP A 186 19.98 -16.79 -11.62
N ALA A 187 18.71 -17.15 -11.42
CA ALA A 187 17.73 -17.22 -12.51
C ALA A 187 16.99 -15.87 -12.66
N PRO A 188 16.72 -15.42 -13.90
CA PRO A 188 15.93 -14.22 -14.13
C PRO A 188 14.45 -14.45 -13.81
N LEU A 189 13.77 -13.41 -13.36
CA LEU A 189 12.33 -13.43 -13.16
C LEU A 189 11.57 -13.27 -14.49
N ALA A 190 10.70 -14.22 -14.79
CA ALA A 190 9.74 -14.12 -15.87
C ALA A 190 8.66 -13.09 -15.55
N ARG A 191 8.14 -12.44 -16.58
CA ARG A 191 7.09 -11.44 -16.46
C ARG A 191 5.69 -12.07 -16.52
N PRO A 192 4.85 -11.92 -15.48
CA PRO A 192 3.47 -12.44 -15.48
C PRO A 192 2.59 -11.89 -16.62
N PRO A 193 1.60 -12.66 -17.10
CA PRO A 193 0.65 -12.21 -18.12
C PRO A 193 -0.10 -10.92 -17.72
N ALA A 194 -0.50 -10.78 -16.46
CA ALA A 194 -1.20 -9.60 -15.96
C ALA A 194 -0.40 -8.30 -16.19
N LEU A 195 0.92 -8.32 -15.98
CA LEU A 195 1.77 -7.17 -16.28
C LEU A 195 1.82 -6.86 -17.77
N ARG A 196 1.76 -7.86 -18.64
CA ARG A 196 1.73 -7.63 -20.09
C ARG A 196 0.45 -6.90 -20.49
N ASP A 197 -0.68 -7.26 -19.90
CA ASP A 197 -1.96 -6.61 -20.15
C ASP A 197 -1.98 -5.18 -19.61
N ILE A 198 -1.56 -4.97 -18.36
CA ILE A 198 -1.50 -3.64 -17.72
C ILE A 198 -0.69 -2.65 -18.57
N PHE A 199 0.54 -3.01 -18.97
CA PHE A 199 1.38 -2.10 -19.77
C PHE A 199 0.91 -1.93 -21.22
N ALA A 200 0.07 -2.85 -21.70
CA ALA A 200 -0.62 -2.72 -22.98
C ALA A 200 -1.94 -1.94 -22.88
N GLY A 201 -2.29 -1.41 -21.70
CA GLY A 201 -3.51 -0.64 -21.49
C GLY A 201 -4.77 -1.50 -21.39
N ARG A 202 -4.64 -2.80 -21.08
CA ARG A 202 -5.74 -3.76 -20.97
C ARG A 202 -5.93 -4.19 -19.52
N THR A 203 -7.18 -4.43 -19.16
CA THR A 203 -7.53 -5.08 -17.89
C THR A 203 -7.07 -6.54 -17.91
N PRO A 204 -6.26 -6.99 -16.94
CA PRO A 204 -5.88 -8.39 -16.78
C PRO A 204 -7.08 -9.32 -16.55
N ALA A 205 -6.90 -10.62 -16.84
CA ALA A 205 -7.85 -11.64 -16.40
C ALA A 205 -8.00 -11.62 -14.87
N GLY A 206 -9.21 -11.90 -14.38
CA GLY A 206 -9.56 -11.86 -12.94
C GLY A 206 -9.75 -10.47 -12.32
N LEU A 207 -9.26 -9.40 -12.96
CA LEU A 207 -9.40 -8.04 -12.43
C LEU A 207 -10.59 -7.33 -13.08
N ASP A 208 -11.45 -6.68 -12.29
CA ASP A 208 -12.50 -5.83 -12.86
C ASP A 208 -11.96 -4.47 -13.35
N ALA A 209 -12.72 -3.82 -14.23
CA ALA A 209 -12.32 -2.57 -14.86
C ALA A 209 -12.17 -1.40 -13.87
N ALA A 210 -12.92 -1.40 -12.75
CA ALA A 210 -12.86 -0.32 -11.77
C ALA A 210 -11.56 -0.40 -10.98
N HIS A 211 -11.17 -1.59 -10.51
CA HIS A 211 -9.91 -1.81 -9.80
C HIS A 211 -8.70 -1.74 -10.75
N ALA A 212 -8.86 -2.06 -12.04
CA ALA A 212 -7.78 -1.92 -13.02
C ALA A 212 -7.31 -0.48 -13.26
N ALA A 213 -8.15 0.52 -13.00
CA ALA A 213 -7.86 1.92 -13.32
C ALA A 213 -6.56 2.43 -12.67
N ASP A 214 -6.32 2.09 -11.40
CA ASP A 214 -5.12 2.51 -10.67
C ASP A 214 -3.85 1.82 -11.20
N TYR A 215 -3.95 0.54 -11.57
CA TYR A 215 -2.85 -0.19 -12.23
C TYR A 215 -2.48 0.42 -13.58
N LEU A 216 -3.50 0.74 -14.39
CA LEU A 216 -3.29 1.33 -15.72
C LEU A 216 -2.70 2.75 -15.62
N ALA A 217 -3.17 3.56 -14.67
CA ALA A 217 -2.62 4.89 -14.40
C ALA A 217 -1.17 4.81 -13.93
N ALA A 218 -0.87 3.92 -12.99
CA ALA A 218 0.49 3.68 -12.51
C ALA A 218 1.43 3.20 -13.62
N ALA A 219 1.01 2.24 -14.46
CA ALA A 219 1.82 1.76 -15.57
C ALA A 219 2.06 2.83 -16.65
N ALA A 220 1.10 3.73 -16.86
CA ALA A 220 1.29 4.89 -17.73
C ALA A 220 2.34 5.86 -17.16
N ALA A 221 2.32 6.13 -15.85
CA ALA A 221 3.32 6.95 -15.17
C ALA A 221 4.73 6.33 -15.25
N VAL A 222 4.86 5.03 -14.99
CA VAL A 222 6.12 4.27 -15.10
C VAL A 222 6.69 4.35 -16.52
N ARG A 223 5.85 4.16 -17.55
CA ARG A 223 6.25 4.35 -18.95
C ARG A 223 6.64 5.79 -19.26
N GLY A 224 5.91 6.77 -18.71
CA GLY A 224 6.18 8.19 -18.88
C GLY A 224 7.54 8.60 -18.32
N ALA A 225 7.99 7.93 -17.26
CA ALA A 225 9.33 8.08 -16.68
C ALA A 225 10.45 7.41 -17.51
N GLY A 226 10.11 6.77 -18.64
CA GLY A 226 11.08 6.14 -19.53
C GLY A 226 11.46 4.70 -19.16
N ILE A 227 10.80 4.10 -18.17
CA ILE A 227 11.05 2.71 -17.75
C ILE A 227 10.40 1.77 -18.77
N PRO A 228 11.18 0.95 -19.50
CA PRO A 228 10.62 0.07 -20.52
C PRO A 228 9.78 -1.03 -19.89
N ALA A 229 8.60 -1.29 -20.46
CA ALA A 229 7.70 -2.32 -19.96
C ALA A 229 8.38 -3.71 -19.88
N SER A 230 9.33 -4.02 -20.77
CA SER A 230 10.06 -5.28 -20.79
C SER A 230 10.90 -5.52 -19.54
N ARG A 231 11.29 -4.45 -18.83
CA ARG A 231 12.09 -4.54 -17.60
C ARG A 231 11.27 -4.80 -16.35
N VAL A 232 9.97 -4.57 -16.39
CA VAL A 232 9.12 -4.66 -15.20
C VAL A 232 8.65 -6.10 -15.01
N VAL A 233 9.12 -6.74 -13.94
CA VAL A 233 8.80 -8.13 -13.55
C VAL A 233 7.83 -8.21 -12.37
N GLY A 234 7.67 -7.12 -11.62
CA GLY A 234 6.63 -6.96 -10.59
C GLY A 234 6.05 -5.55 -10.56
N LEU A 235 4.75 -5.43 -10.33
CA LEU A 235 4.10 -4.13 -10.11
C LEU A 235 2.88 -4.28 -9.20
N THR A 236 2.75 -3.39 -8.23
CA THR A 236 1.47 -3.15 -7.55
C THR A 236 1.17 -1.66 -7.46
N ALA A 237 -0.12 -1.32 -7.56
CA ALA A 237 -0.61 0.04 -7.45
C ALA A 237 -1.70 0.09 -6.39
N PHE A 238 -1.66 1.09 -5.52
CA PHE A 238 -2.61 1.23 -4.42
C PHE A 238 -2.76 2.69 -3.99
N ARG A 239 -3.89 3.02 -3.36
CA ARG A 239 -4.14 4.33 -2.77
C ARG A 239 -3.96 4.27 -1.27
N THR A 240 -3.19 5.20 -0.73
CA THR A 240 -3.04 5.38 0.72
C THR A 240 -4.30 5.99 1.32
N GLY A 241 -4.56 5.67 2.59
CA GLY A 241 -5.56 6.34 3.41
C GLY A 241 -5.11 7.68 3.99
N ASP A 242 -6.00 8.35 4.71
CA ASP A 242 -5.68 9.44 5.62
C ASP A 242 -5.96 9.03 7.08
N PRO A 243 -4.93 8.57 7.82
CA PRO A 243 -5.10 8.16 9.21
C PRO A 243 -5.39 9.34 10.17
N THR A 244 -5.26 10.59 9.70
CA THR A 244 -5.50 11.80 10.51
C THR A 244 -6.86 12.43 10.27
N ARG A 245 -7.60 11.98 9.24
CA ARG A 245 -8.90 12.55 8.83
C ARG A 245 -9.87 12.70 9.99
N GLU A 246 -10.08 11.64 10.76
CA GLU A 246 -11.02 11.64 11.89
C GLU A 246 -10.57 12.56 13.02
N LEU A 247 -9.25 12.68 13.27
CA LEU A 247 -8.73 13.60 14.27
C LEU A 247 -8.98 15.06 13.87
N PHE A 248 -8.78 15.40 12.58
CA PHE A 248 -9.09 16.72 12.08
C PHE A 248 -10.60 16.99 12.11
N ALA A 249 -11.44 16.03 11.73
CA ALA A 249 -12.89 16.17 11.81
C ALA A 249 -13.36 16.42 13.26
N ALA A 250 -12.84 15.66 14.23
CA ALA A 250 -13.13 15.84 15.65
C ALA A 250 -12.66 17.22 16.16
N ARG A 251 -11.46 17.66 15.74
CA ARG A 251 -10.95 19.00 16.08
C ARG A 251 -11.88 20.10 15.58
N GLU A 252 -12.28 20.05 14.31
CA GLU A 252 -13.17 21.05 13.72
C GLU A 252 -14.53 21.07 14.42
N GLN A 253 -15.06 19.90 14.79
CA GLN A 253 -16.30 19.81 15.58
C GLN A 253 -16.15 20.52 16.94
N VAL A 254 -15.08 20.26 17.69
CA VAL A 254 -14.85 20.89 19.00
C VAL A 254 -14.66 22.40 18.88
N LEU A 255 -13.97 22.88 17.83
CA LEU A 255 -13.79 24.31 17.60
C LEU A 255 -15.06 25.04 17.16
N ALA A 256 -16.02 24.32 16.58
CA ALA A 256 -17.34 24.86 16.24
C ALA A 256 -18.27 24.97 17.46
N GLU A 257 -17.94 24.31 18.58
CA GLU A 257 -18.68 24.43 19.82
C GLU A 257 -18.30 25.69 20.62
N THR A 258 -19.19 26.12 21.51
CA THR A 258 -18.89 27.22 22.43
C THR A 258 -17.71 26.82 23.31
N LEU A 259 -16.64 27.62 23.29
CA LEU A 259 -15.49 27.39 24.15
C LEU A 259 -15.92 27.31 25.63
N PRO A 260 -15.39 26.34 26.39
CA PRO A 260 -15.69 26.23 27.81
C PRO A 260 -15.40 27.52 28.56
N SER A 261 -16.34 27.95 29.40
CA SER A 261 -16.12 29.09 30.29
C SER A 261 -15.36 28.63 31.53
N LEU A 262 -14.27 29.32 31.86
CA LEU A 262 -13.63 29.19 33.16
C LEU A 262 -14.53 29.76 34.24
N SER A 263 -14.63 29.06 35.37
CA SER A 263 -15.19 29.64 36.59
C SER A 263 -14.37 30.86 37.03
N ALA A 264 -14.95 31.69 37.88
CA ALA A 264 -14.17 32.73 38.54
C ALA A 264 -13.02 32.09 39.32
N PHE A 265 -11.84 32.73 39.26
CA PHE A 265 -10.70 32.36 40.10
C PHE A 265 -11.03 32.66 41.55
N THR A 266 -10.90 31.67 42.43
CA THR A 266 -11.04 31.84 43.86
C THR A 266 -9.71 31.55 44.55
N PRO A 267 -9.29 32.36 45.54
CA PRO A 267 -8.10 32.05 46.32
C PRO A 267 -8.35 30.79 47.14
N ARG A 268 -7.55 29.75 46.89
CA ARG A 268 -7.59 28.47 47.60
C ARG A 268 -6.73 28.52 48.87
N GLU A 269 -5.53 29.06 48.73
CA GLU A 269 -4.57 29.24 49.83
C GLU A 269 -3.89 30.60 49.72
N VAL A 270 -3.71 31.28 50.84
CA VAL A 270 -3.06 32.59 50.93
C VAL A 270 -1.87 32.48 51.87
N PHE A 271 -0.69 32.81 51.37
CA PHE A 271 0.56 32.87 52.11
C PHE A 271 1.11 34.30 52.09
N ASP A 272 2.03 34.61 53.01
CA ASP A 272 2.62 35.95 53.16
C ASP A 272 3.30 36.49 51.89
N THR A 273 3.71 35.60 50.98
CA THR A 273 4.45 35.98 49.77
C THR A 273 3.72 35.61 48.47
N TYR A 274 2.63 34.83 48.53
CA TYR A 274 1.88 34.41 47.34
C TYR A 274 0.47 33.90 47.65
N CYS A 275 -0.40 33.97 46.66
CA CYS A 275 -1.73 33.36 46.68
C CYS A 275 -1.78 32.21 45.66
N VAL A 276 -2.46 31.12 46.03
CA VAL A 276 -2.84 30.03 45.11
C VAL A 276 -4.28 30.25 44.71
N TYR A 277 -4.54 30.43 43.42
CA TYR A 277 -5.89 30.55 42.89
C TYR A 277 -6.29 29.25 42.18
N GLU A 278 -7.57 28.92 42.31
CA GLU A 278 -8.22 27.80 41.65
C GLU A 278 -9.37 28.31 40.78
N ALA A 279 -9.52 27.70 39.61
CA ALA A 279 -10.71 27.81 38.78
C ALA A 279 -11.01 26.41 38.21
N SER A 280 -12.25 26.21 37.78
CA SER A 280 -12.71 24.98 37.14
C SER A 280 -13.22 25.29 35.75
N VAL A 281 -13.07 24.33 34.84
CA VAL A 281 -13.62 24.38 33.50
C VAL A 281 -14.31 23.05 33.22
N ASP A 282 -15.52 23.13 32.68
CA ASP A 282 -16.26 21.95 32.24
C ASP A 282 -15.69 21.47 30.91
N MET A 283 -15.07 20.28 30.91
CA MET A 283 -14.55 19.66 29.70
C MET A 283 -15.52 18.59 29.19
N PRO A 284 -15.77 18.55 27.87
CA PRO A 284 -16.55 17.46 27.28
C PRO A 284 -15.83 16.12 27.49
N VAL A 285 -16.61 15.08 27.82
CA VAL A 285 -16.12 13.70 27.89
C VAL A 285 -16.34 13.03 26.53
N PHE A 286 -15.23 12.63 25.91
CA PHE A 286 -15.21 11.94 24.60
C PHE A 286 -15.20 10.40 24.73
N GLN A 287 -15.42 9.88 25.93
CA GLN A 287 -15.45 8.44 26.22
C GLN A 287 -16.87 8.00 26.55
N ALA A 288 -17.31 6.88 25.96
CA ALA A 288 -18.58 6.27 26.29
C ALA A 288 -18.47 5.39 27.56
N GLY A 289 -19.55 5.29 28.33
CA GLY A 289 -19.64 4.44 29.53
C GLY A 289 -19.38 5.17 30.84
N THR A 290 -19.15 4.40 31.91
CA THR A 290 -18.96 4.92 33.28
C THR A 290 -17.47 4.85 33.66
N PRO A 291 -16.88 5.90 34.26
CA PRO A 291 -15.53 5.84 34.84
C PRO A 291 -15.38 4.58 35.71
N PRO A 292 -14.29 3.82 35.59
CA PRO A 292 -13.04 4.08 34.86
C PRO A 292 -13.03 3.65 33.37
N TYR A 293 -14.17 3.69 32.68
CA TYR A 293 -14.33 3.52 31.22
C TYR A 293 -13.69 2.23 30.66
N ARG A 294 -13.87 1.11 31.38
CA ARG A 294 -13.25 -0.19 31.03
C ARG A 294 -14.01 -1.03 30.00
N GLY A 295 -15.25 -0.66 29.66
CA GLY A 295 -16.18 -1.56 28.96
C GLY A 295 -16.69 -1.10 27.59
N GLN A 296 -16.53 0.19 27.25
CA GLN A 296 -16.97 0.76 25.97
C GLN A 296 -15.84 1.68 25.47
N GLY A 297 -15.36 1.44 24.25
CA GLY A 297 -14.39 2.30 23.57
C GLY A 297 -14.99 3.67 23.22
N GLY A 298 -14.16 4.56 22.68
CA GLY A 298 -14.55 5.92 22.27
C GLY A 298 -15.72 5.91 21.29
N GLY A 299 -16.93 6.14 21.80
CA GLY A 299 -18.11 6.38 20.97
C GLY A 299 -18.02 7.76 20.35
N GLY A 300 -18.23 7.85 19.04
CA GLY A 300 -18.35 9.13 18.34
C GLY A 300 -19.32 10.08 19.05
N CYS A 301 -19.01 11.37 18.97
CA CYS A 301 -19.77 12.45 19.60
C CYS A 301 -21.22 12.53 19.10
N THR A 302 -22.11 11.70 19.65
CA THR A 302 -23.55 11.82 19.40
C THR A 302 -24.39 11.95 20.67
N THR A 303 -23.84 11.78 21.87
CA THR A 303 -24.61 11.90 23.12
C THR A 303 -23.88 12.64 24.24
N ARG A 304 -24.42 13.82 24.56
CA ARG A 304 -23.99 14.74 25.62
C ARG A 304 -24.43 14.22 27.00
N THR A 305 -23.68 13.31 27.60
CA THR A 305 -23.89 12.95 29.03
C THR A 305 -22.62 12.42 29.69
N ALA A 306 -21.70 13.32 30.04
CA ALA A 306 -20.88 13.27 31.26
C ALA A 306 -19.92 14.48 31.25
N THR A 307 -19.91 15.25 32.35
CA THR A 307 -18.94 16.32 32.57
C THR A 307 -17.84 15.77 33.48
N SER A 308 -16.56 15.92 33.11
CA SER A 308 -15.46 15.72 34.07
C SER A 308 -14.73 17.04 34.29
N CYS A 309 -14.62 17.44 35.57
CA CYS A 309 -13.90 18.65 35.97
C CYS A 309 -12.39 18.39 35.97
N TRP A 310 -11.64 19.20 35.24
CA TRP A 310 -10.19 19.29 35.37
C TRP A 310 -9.81 20.54 36.16
N THR A 311 -9.01 20.38 37.21
CA THR A 311 -8.52 21.49 38.05
C THR A 311 -7.12 21.89 37.61
N THR A 312 -6.87 23.18 37.35
CA THR A 312 -5.52 23.70 37.07
C THR A 312 -5.17 24.78 38.10
N ALA A 313 -4.01 24.66 38.75
CA ALA A 313 -3.55 25.61 39.78
C ALA A 313 -2.49 26.56 39.20
N SER A 314 -2.58 27.86 39.50
CA SER A 314 -1.56 28.86 39.15
C SER A 314 -1.20 29.71 40.36
N ARG A 315 0.08 30.12 40.48
CA ARG A 315 0.61 30.95 41.58
C ARG A 315 0.82 32.38 41.10
N ARG A 316 0.27 33.37 41.83
CA ARG A 316 0.52 34.81 41.61
C ARG A 316 0.65 35.55 42.95
N ALA A 317 1.26 36.74 42.91
CA ALA A 317 1.28 37.67 44.04
C ALA A 317 -0.15 38.20 44.30
N CYS A 318 -0.53 38.33 45.58
CA CYS A 318 -1.87 38.74 45.98
C CYS A 318 -2.10 40.25 45.69
N SER A 319 -3.22 40.60 45.06
CA SER A 319 -3.71 41.98 44.92
C SER A 319 -5.14 42.08 45.45
#